data_AF-A0A8B6IX98-F1
#
_entry.id   AF-A0A8B6IX98-F1
#
_cell.length_a   1.000
_cell.length_b   1.000
_cell.length_c   1.000
_cell.angle_alpha   90.00
_cell.angle_beta   90.00
_cell.angle_gamma   90.00
#
_symmetry.space_group_name_H-M   'P 1'
#
loop_
_entity.id
_entity.type
_entity.pdbx_description
1 polymer ?
#
loop_
_entity_poly.entity_id
_entity_poly.type
_entity_poly.pdbx_seq_one_letter_code
_entity_poly.pdbx_strand_id
1 'polypeptide(L)' 'MLTYDEFKQAIDNGYITADTVMIVRKNGQIFDYVLPGEPVRPWEVMTVEVAGEVLMELR' A
#
# COMPACT_ATOMS: atom_id res chain seq x y z
N MET A 1 -6.90 0.12 8.24
CA MET A 1 -6.89 -1.16 7.50
C MET A 1 -7.30 -0.78 6.11
N LEU A 2 -6.41 -1.02 5.16
CA LEU A 2 -6.62 -0.71 3.77
C LEU A 2 -7.60 -1.73 3.18
N THR A 3 -8.48 -1.28 2.30
CA THR A 3 -9.40 -2.16 1.58
C THR A 3 -8.99 -2.35 0.13
N TYR A 4 -9.49 -3.43 -0.48
CA TYR A 4 -9.30 -3.70 -1.91
C TYR A 4 -9.77 -2.53 -2.78
N ASP A 5 -10.96 -2.00 -2.53
CA ASP A 5 -11.55 -0.94 -3.36
C ASP A 5 -10.77 0.37 -3.27
N GLU A 6 -10.32 0.76 -2.07
CA GLU A 6 -9.47 1.94 -1.87
C GLU A 6 -8.14 1.81 -2.62
N PHE A 7 -7.46 0.67 -2.47
CA PHE A 7 -6.18 0.44 -3.10
C PHE A 7 -6.30 0.32 -4.63
N LYS A 8 -7.34 -0.37 -5.11
CA LYS A 8 -7.65 -0.47 -6.53
C LYS A 8 -7.94 0.91 -7.14
N GLN A 9 -8.70 1.75 -6.45
CA GLN A 9 -8.99 3.11 -6.91
C GLN A 9 -7.71 3.95 -7.00
N ALA A 10 -6.75 3.78 -6.10
CA ALA A 10 -5.45 4.48 -6.16
C ALA A 10 -4.62 4.09 -7.39
N ILE A 11 -4.65 2.81 -7.77
CA ILE A 11 -4.02 2.30 -8.99
C ILE A 11 -4.76 2.82 -10.23
N ASP A 12 -6.09 2.66 -10.28
CA ASP A 12 -6.91 3.05 -11.43
C ASP A 12 -6.82 4.56 -11.72
N ASN A 13 -6.69 5.38 -10.67
CA ASN A 13 -6.52 6.83 -10.78
C ASN A 13 -5.07 7.27 -11.05
N GLY A 14 -4.12 6.34 -11.10
CA GLY A 14 -2.71 6.63 -11.41
C GLY A 14 -1.93 7.28 -10.27
N TYR A 15 -2.38 7.15 -9.02
CA TYR A 15 -1.56 7.55 -7.86
C TYR A 15 -0.42 6.56 -7.63
N ILE A 16 -0.68 5.27 -7.87
CA ILE A 16 0.32 4.19 -7.82
C ILE A 16 0.63 3.79 -9.26
N THR A 17 1.81 4.21 -9.75
CA THR A 17 2.23 3.99 -11.14
C THR A 17 3.39 3.02 -11.28
N ALA A 18 4.06 2.68 -10.17
CA ALA A 18 5.16 1.73 -10.14
C ALA A 18 4.66 0.31 -9.85
N ASP A 19 5.44 -0.68 -10.29
CA ASP A 19 5.15 -2.10 -10.01
C ASP A 19 5.15 -2.42 -8.51
N THR A 20 5.89 -1.63 -7.74
CA THR A 20 6.00 -1.76 -6.28
C THR A 20 5.45 -0.54 -5.56
N VAL A 21 4.83 -0.77 -4.41
CA VAL A 21 4.31 0.24 -3.51
C VAL A 21 4.88 0.05 -2.11
N MET A 22 4.97 1.14 -1.37
CA MET A 22 5.36 1.12 0.02
C MET A 22 4.13 0.84 0.90
N ILE A 23 4.14 -0.27 1.63
CA ILE A 23 3.04 -0.75 2.47
C ILE A 23 3.38 -0.57 3.94
N VAL A 24 2.40 -0.11 4.72
CA VAL A 24 2.43 -0.11 6.19
C VAL A 24 1.72 -1.36 6.69
N ARG A 25 2.41 -2.17 7.50
CA ARG A 25 1.81 -3.34 8.14
C ARG A 25 1.62 -3.14 9.64
N LYS A 26 0.49 -3.60 10.18
CA LYS A 26 0.22 -3.69 11.62
C LYS A 26 -0.22 -5.09 11.96
N ASN A 27 0.51 -5.75 12.87
CA ASN A 27 0.27 -7.15 13.27
C ASN A 27 0.18 -8.11 12.05
N GLY A 28 1.04 -7.89 11.06
CA GLY A 28 1.09 -8.69 9.82
C GLY A 28 0.05 -8.32 8.76
N GLN A 29 -0.95 -7.50 9.09
CA GLN A 29 -2.01 -7.10 8.15
C GLN A 29 -1.65 -5.80 7.42
N ILE A 30 -2.09 -5.69 6.17
CA ILE A 30 -1.99 -4.46 5.36
C ILE A 30 -2.84 -3.37 6.03
N PHE A 31 -2.18 -2.34 6.54
CA PHE A 31 -2.82 -1.26 7.26
C PHE A 31 -3.08 -0.05 6.36
N ASP A 32 -2.10 0.31 5.54
CA ASP A 32 -2.10 1.47 4.64
C ASP A 32 -1.00 1.36 3.57
N TYR A 33 -0.95 2.29 2.62
CA TYR A 33 0.16 2.49 1.68
C TYR A 33 0.69 3.92 1.76
N VAL A 34 1.89 4.16 1.25
CA VAL A 34 2.53 5.48 1.24
C VAL A 34 2.91 5.87 -0.18
N LEU A 35 2.46 7.05 -0.61
CA LEU A 35 2.79 7.62 -1.91
C LEU A 35 4.14 8.36 -1.87
N PRO A 36 4.81 8.51 -3.04
CA PRO A 36 6.03 9.29 -3.12
C PRO A 36 5.85 10.72 -2.56
N GLY A 37 6.68 11.09 -1.58
CA GLY A 37 6.66 12.42 -0.96
C GLY A 37 5.77 12.55 0.28
N GLU A 38 5.03 11.51 0.66
CA GLU A 38 4.28 11.51 1.91
C GLU A 38 5.19 11.32 3.14
N PRO A 39 4.92 12.01 4.26
CA PRO A 39 5.69 11.85 5.47
C PRO A 39 5.42 10.48 6.11
N VAL A 40 6.49 9.77 6.43
CA VAL A 40 6.45 8.47 7.12
C VAL A 40 6.68 8.66 8.62
N ARG A 41 5.98 7.88 9.45
CA ARG A 41 6.23 7.86 10.90
C ARG A 41 7.32 6.82 11.23
N PRO A 42 8.30 7.15 12.08
CA PRO A 42 9.47 6.29 12.30
C PRO A 42 9.18 4.96 13.03
N TRP A 43 7.98 4.80 13.59
CA TRP A 43 7.55 3.57 14.28
C TRP A 43 6.68 2.65 13.41
N GLU A 44 6.42 3.03 12.15
CA GLU A 44 5.66 2.19 11.22
C GLU A 44 6.57 1.12 10.61
N VAL A 45 6.10 -0.13 10.64
CA VAL A 45 6.78 -1.21 9.92
C VAL A 45 6.37 -1.10 8.47
N MET A 46 7.37 -0.87 7.62
CA MET A 46 7.15 -0.59 6.21
C MET A 46 7.93 -1.53 5.31
N THR A 47 7.26 -1.98 4.26
CA THR A 47 7.77 -2.95 3.29
C THR A 47 7.51 -2.41 1.89
N VAL A 48 8.44 -2.68 0.97
CA VAL A 48 8.22 -2.44 -0.46
C VAL A 48 7.68 -3.73 -1.05
N GLU A 49 6.47 -3.69 -1.60
CA GLU A 49 5.73 -4.87 -2.03
C GLU A 49 5.18 -4.68 -3.45
N VAL A 50 4.98 -5.77 -4.19
CA VAL A 50 4.43 -5.72 -5.55
C VAL A 50 2.95 -5.36 -5.47
N ALA A 51 2.52 -4.32 -6.17
CA ALA A 51 1.15 -3.80 -6.10
C ALA A 51 0.10 -4.87 -6.48
N GLY A 52 0.42 -5.73 -7.45
CA GLY A 52 -0.43 -6.87 -7.83
C GLY A 52 -0.60 -7.91 -6.72
N GLU A 53 0.45 -8.18 -5.93
CA GLU A 53 0.38 -9.12 -4.80
C GLU A 53 -0.43 -8.54 -3.64
N VAL A 54 -0.29 -7.23 -3.38
CA VAL A 54 -1.09 -6.50 -2.39
C VAL A 54 -2.59 -6.57 -2.75
N LEU A 55 -2.94 -6.34 -4.02
CA LEU A 55 -4.32 -6.50 -4.50
C LEU A 55 -4.86 -7.93 -4.29
N MET A 56 -4.01 -8.95 -4.47
CA MET A 56 -4.40 -10.34 -4.23
C MET A 56 -4.63 -10.64 -2.74
N GLU A 57 -3.83 -10.07 -1.84
CA GLU A 57 -3.98 -10.25 -0.38
C GLU A 57 -5.22 -9.53 0.17
N LEU A 58 -5.61 -8.39 -0.42
CA LEU A 58 -6.77 -7.59 0.00
C LEU A 58 -8.13 -8.16 -0.44
N ARG A 59 -8.14 -9.18 -1.31
CA ARG A 59 -9.35 -9.82 -1.84
C ARG A 59 -9.96 -10.83 -0.87
#